data_AF-A0A7X6NW97-F1
#
_entry.id   AF-A0A7X6NW97-F1
#
_cell.length_a   1.000
_cell.length_b   1.000
_cell.length_c   1.000
_cell.angle_alpha   90.00
_cell.angle_beta   90.00
_cell.angle_gamma   90.00
#
_symmetry.space_group_name_H-M   'P 1'
#
loop_
_entity.id
_entity.type
_entity.pdbx_description
1 polymer ?
#
loop_
_entity_poly.entity_id
_entity_poly.type
_entity_poly.pdbx_seq_one_letter_code
_entity_poly.pdbx_strand_id
1 'polypeptide(L)'
;MNYKNEMVLRYCYLYDNVSFIYAYFMKEDNEENYKKYLELQTKFNPISEYYKLDIEVLDPYTLYMLESIIFEDKSLEETMGYNYFEELKWNPKSKEKVEHGEKLIEEYKQKRETRKINFELIDILFNLYENIARQSADLENRDLKLKILDEYIRIAKYTNDKNTWHSGYHILPVDGILKDVNPRHKNYHVDLTPDRPNFVLGITNNNLIEETSKISFSKRDKSIIYHYYNDEIPYDTFIKCGVSWNLEMDRPANMSSCQNNVRINPKEIYAVENSEDSFSFFMPCPICKSLIKVDDELIPHELQEEIVWNHLNDPKKFELKYLEADIHGLRKKFNDRYK
;
A
#
# COMPACT_ATOMS: atom_id res chain seq x y z
N MET A 1 -10.42 -3.62 26.60
CA MET A 1 -10.02 -3.11 25.27
C MET A 1 -10.09 -4.25 24.27
N ASN A 2 -10.58 -4.05 23.05
CA ASN A 2 -10.48 -5.07 22.00
C ASN A 2 -9.14 -4.87 21.28
N TYR A 3 -8.13 -5.65 21.66
CA TYR A 3 -6.76 -5.50 21.17
C TYR A 3 -6.64 -5.57 19.64
N LYS A 4 -7.47 -6.40 18.98
CA LYS A 4 -7.47 -6.48 17.51
C LYS A 4 -7.98 -5.18 16.88
N ASN A 5 -9.05 -4.59 17.43
CA ASN A 5 -9.57 -3.31 16.94
C ASN A 5 -8.56 -2.18 17.16
N GLU A 6 -7.88 -2.18 18.31
CA GLU A 6 -6.84 -1.21 18.63
C GLU A 6 -5.66 -1.30 17.66
N MET A 7 -5.23 -2.52 17.30
CA MET A 7 -4.22 -2.72 16.26
C MET A 7 -4.62 -2.12 14.92
N VAL A 8 -5.88 -2.31 14.50
CA VAL A 8 -6.40 -1.75 13.25
C VAL A 8 -6.41 -0.23 13.32
N LEU A 9 -6.91 0.34 14.42
CA LEU A 9 -6.99 1.79 14.64
C LEU A 9 -5.60 2.44 14.54
N ARG A 10 -4.60 1.87 15.22
CA ARG A 10 -3.20 2.34 15.17
C ARG A 10 -2.57 2.20 13.78
N TYR A 11 -2.83 1.10 13.08
CA TYR A 11 -2.37 0.92 11.69
C TYR A 11 -2.98 1.98 10.77
N CYS A 12 -4.29 2.20 10.88
CA CYS A 12 -5.03 3.20 10.11
C CYS A 12 -4.47 4.61 10.34
N TYR A 13 -4.31 4.98 11.62
CA TYR A 13 -3.70 6.26 11.97
C TYR A 13 -2.29 6.42 11.38
N LEU A 14 -1.43 5.40 11.47
CA LEU A 14 -0.10 5.49 10.87
C LEU A 14 -0.16 5.63 9.34
N TYR A 15 -1.07 4.91 8.67
CA TYR A 15 -1.27 4.96 7.22
C TYR A 15 -1.70 6.36 6.77
N ASP A 16 -2.70 6.95 7.42
CA ASP A 16 -3.20 8.30 7.13
C ASP A 16 -2.15 9.39 7.34
N ASN A 17 -1.13 9.10 8.15
CA ASN A 17 -0.13 10.08 8.57
C ASN A 17 1.25 9.89 7.96
N VAL A 18 1.42 8.93 7.05
CA VAL A 18 2.72 8.66 6.38
C VAL A 18 3.27 9.92 5.72
N SER A 19 2.45 10.61 4.92
CA SER A 19 2.85 11.81 4.20
C SER A 19 3.31 12.91 5.16
N PHE A 20 2.57 13.14 6.24
CA PHE A 20 2.93 14.11 7.26
C PHE A 20 4.24 13.76 7.96
N ILE A 21 4.40 12.50 8.41
CA ILE A 21 5.60 12.03 9.10
C ILE A 21 6.83 12.26 8.23
N TYR A 22 6.77 11.87 6.95
CA TYR A 22 7.87 12.12 6.03
C TYR A 22 8.09 13.61 5.81
N ALA A 23 7.06 14.38 5.42
CA ALA A 23 7.20 15.80 5.14
C ALA A 23 7.80 16.58 6.33
N TYR A 24 7.40 16.24 7.55
CA TYR A 24 7.86 16.95 8.74
C TYR A 24 9.26 16.52 9.21
N PHE A 25 9.58 15.22 9.19
CA PHE A 25 10.82 14.69 9.78
C PHE A 25 11.94 14.43 8.78
N MET A 26 11.65 14.52 7.48
CA MET A 26 12.66 14.45 6.43
C MET A 26 13.74 15.50 6.67
N LYS A 27 15.00 15.07 6.58
CA LYS A 27 16.16 15.95 6.66
C LYS A 27 16.56 16.36 5.26
N GLU A 28 16.71 17.67 5.08
CA GLU A 28 17.45 18.20 3.94
C GLU A 28 18.94 17.92 4.16
N ASP A 29 19.52 17.22 3.20
CA ASP A 29 20.94 16.90 3.23
C ASP A 29 21.76 18.14 2.78
N ASN A 30 22.85 18.46 3.48
CA ASN A 30 23.55 19.75 3.34
C ASN A 30 24.62 19.78 2.23
N GLU A 31 25.09 20.96 1.79
CA GLU A 31 26.11 21.05 0.72
C GLU A 31 27.41 20.27 0.98
N GLU A 32 27.75 20.02 2.24
CA GLU A 32 28.98 19.33 2.63
C GLU A 32 28.85 17.81 2.46
N ASN A 33 27.71 17.25 2.85
CA ASN A 33 27.36 15.86 2.57
C ASN A 33 27.15 15.66 1.05
N TYR A 34 26.71 16.67 0.30
CA TYR A 34 26.60 16.62 -1.17
C TYR A 34 27.97 16.44 -1.84
N LYS A 35 28.97 17.17 -1.34
CA LYS A 35 30.35 17.05 -1.82
C LYS A 35 30.91 15.66 -1.54
N LYS A 36 30.70 15.12 -0.32
CA LYS A 36 31.07 13.73 0.01
C LYS A 36 30.36 12.72 -0.88
N TYR A 37 29.10 12.97 -1.21
CA TYR A 37 28.33 12.15 -2.14
C TYR A 37 28.94 12.12 -3.55
N LEU A 38 29.29 13.29 -4.11
CA LEU A 38 29.96 13.40 -5.42
C LEU A 38 31.34 12.71 -5.43
N GLU A 39 32.08 12.81 -4.32
CA GLU A 39 33.37 12.12 -4.14
C GLU A 39 33.22 10.59 -4.06
N LEU A 40 32.10 10.09 -3.56
CA LEU A 40 31.79 8.66 -3.52
C LEU A 40 31.26 8.15 -4.85
N GLN A 41 30.44 8.92 -5.56
CA GLN A 41 29.90 8.64 -6.88
C GLN A 41 31.00 8.52 -7.96
N THR A 42 32.09 9.29 -7.79
CA THR A 42 33.28 9.22 -8.63
C THR A 42 34.16 7.99 -8.34
N LYS A 43 34.05 7.40 -7.15
CA LYS A 43 34.81 6.21 -6.72
C LYS A 43 34.09 4.88 -6.96
N PHE A 44 32.76 4.86 -6.86
CA PHE A 44 31.93 3.68 -7.04
C PHE A 44 30.79 4.09 -7.96
N ASN A 45 30.54 3.34 -9.05
CA ASN A 45 29.49 3.49 -10.09
C ASN A 45 28.35 4.49 -9.78
N PRO A 46 27.80 5.21 -10.78
CA PRO A 46 26.86 6.30 -10.56
C PRO A 46 25.74 5.94 -9.59
N ILE A 47 25.86 6.44 -8.36
CA ILE A 47 24.80 6.46 -7.37
C ILE A 47 23.82 7.58 -7.82
N SER A 48 22.52 7.44 -7.54
CA SER A 48 21.44 8.27 -8.12
C SER A 48 21.49 9.76 -7.72
N GLU A 49 21.37 10.68 -8.69
CA GLU A 49 21.56 12.15 -8.58
C GLU A 49 20.70 12.93 -7.57
N TYR A 50 19.71 12.31 -6.90
CA TYR A 50 18.86 13.00 -5.93
C TYR A 50 19.32 12.75 -4.50
N TYR A 51 20.18 13.66 -4.06
CA TYR A 51 20.89 13.70 -2.78
C TYR A 51 20.13 14.48 -1.66
N LYS A 52 19.08 15.23 -1.99
CA LYS A 52 18.49 16.21 -1.05
C LYS A 52 17.66 15.63 0.10
N LEU A 53 17.32 14.34 0.08
CA LEU A 53 16.39 13.75 1.06
C LEU A 53 17.05 12.52 1.70
N ASP A 54 17.51 12.66 2.94
CA ASP A 54 17.84 11.49 3.77
C ASP A 54 16.55 11.00 4.43
N ILE A 55 15.87 10.10 3.70
CA ILE A 55 14.61 9.47 4.11
C ILE A 55 14.89 8.20 4.94
N GLU A 56 16.13 7.69 4.90
CA GLU A 56 16.51 6.41 5.52
C GLU A 56 16.70 6.51 7.03
N VAL A 57 16.73 7.71 7.62
CA VAL A 57 16.97 7.87 9.06
C VAL A 57 15.98 8.85 9.71
N LEU A 58 14.77 8.37 9.99
CA LEU A 58 13.95 8.96 11.05
C LEU A 58 14.81 9.06 12.32
N ASP A 59 14.82 10.23 12.96
CA ASP A 59 15.66 10.40 14.14
C ASP A 59 15.18 9.50 15.30
N PRO A 60 16.05 9.17 16.26
CA PRO A 60 15.71 8.24 17.34
C PRO A 60 14.50 8.66 18.18
N TYR A 61 14.22 9.96 18.32
CA TYR A 61 13.07 10.42 19.07
C TYR A 61 11.77 10.22 18.28
N THR A 62 11.78 10.50 16.97
CA THR A 62 10.66 10.19 16.08
C THR A 62 10.35 8.70 16.04
N LEU A 63 11.37 7.84 15.96
CA LEU A 63 11.20 6.39 16.06
C LEU A 63 10.58 5.98 17.40
N TYR A 64 10.97 6.62 18.51
CA TYR A 64 10.37 6.37 19.82
C TYR A 64 8.90 6.83 19.90
N MET A 65 8.53 7.94 19.27
CA MET A 65 7.13 8.39 19.17
C MET A 65 6.27 7.42 18.34
N LEU A 66 6.83 6.91 17.25
CA LEU A 66 6.17 5.87 16.45
C LEU A 66 6.04 4.54 17.22
N GLU A 67 7.08 4.14 17.96
CA GLU A 67 7.02 3.02 18.89
C GLU A 67 5.91 3.22 19.94
N SER A 68 5.75 4.45 20.43
CA SER A 68 4.68 4.83 21.37
C SER A 68 3.27 4.57 20.84
N ILE A 69 3.00 4.96 19.59
CA ILE A 69 1.72 4.69 18.94
C ILE A 69 1.45 3.18 18.87
N ILE A 70 2.47 2.37 18.57
CA ILE A 70 2.29 0.94 18.32
C ILE A 70 2.21 0.13 19.62
N PHE A 71 2.94 0.51 20.67
CA PHE A 71 3.19 -0.39 21.80
C PHE A 71 2.77 0.13 23.19
N GLU A 72 2.36 1.39 23.36
CA GLU A 72 1.90 1.85 24.68
C GLU A 72 0.60 1.18 25.11
N ASP A 73 0.52 0.71 26.36
CA ASP A 73 -0.66 0.09 26.98
C ASP A 73 -1.73 1.12 27.34
N LYS A 74 -2.25 1.79 26.31
CA LYS A 74 -3.28 2.83 26.36
C LYS A 74 -4.12 2.79 25.09
N SER A 75 -5.21 3.55 25.03
CA SER A 75 -5.85 3.82 23.74
C SER A 75 -4.95 4.69 22.85
N LEU A 76 -5.10 4.61 21.52
CA LEU A 76 -4.34 5.40 20.55
C LEU A 76 -4.23 6.87 20.97
N GLU A 77 -5.35 7.50 21.32
CA GLU A 77 -5.47 8.92 21.64
C GLU A 77 -4.69 9.31 22.91
N GLU A 78 -4.42 8.35 23.79
CA GLU A 78 -3.70 8.55 25.05
C GLU A 78 -2.19 8.24 24.93
N THR A 79 -1.74 7.71 23.80
CA THR A 79 -0.32 7.43 23.57
C THR A 79 0.49 8.72 23.46
N MET A 80 1.75 8.71 23.91
CA MET A 80 2.63 9.89 23.78
C MET A 80 2.85 10.28 22.32
N GLY A 81 3.02 9.29 21.43
CA GLY A 81 3.26 9.53 20.01
C GLY A 81 2.07 10.13 19.28
N TYR A 82 0.84 9.69 19.60
CA TYR A 82 -0.37 10.31 19.02
C TYR A 82 -0.45 11.78 19.41
N ASN A 83 -0.38 12.08 20.71
CA ASN A 83 -0.45 13.45 21.21
C ASN A 83 0.64 14.33 20.60
N TYR A 84 1.87 13.81 20.50
CA TYR A 84 2.98 14.51 19.87
C TYR A 84 2.73 14.87 18.39
N PHE A 85 2.27 13.91 17.58
CA PHE A 85 2.01 14.19 16.16
C PHE A 85 0.82 15.12 15.95
N GLU A 86 -0.25 14.98 16.73
CA GLU A 86 -1.38 15.91 16.67
C GLU A 86 -0.97 17.33 17.07
N GLU A 87 -0.23 17.50 18.17
CA GLU A 87 0.32 18.81 18.56
C GLU A 87 1.17 19.44 17.46
N LEU A 88 1.98 18.64 16.76
CA LEU A 88 2.79 19.13 15.65
C LEU A 88 1.95 19.57 14.46
N LYS A 89 0.90 18.83 14.07
CA LYS A 89 0.01 19.22 12.96
C LYS A 89 -0.68 20.55 13.20
N TRP A 90 -1.13 20.77 14.43
CA TRP A 90 -1.85 21.99 14.81
C TRP A 90 -0.93 23.16 15.13
N ASN A 91 0.38 22.95 15.21
CA ASN A 91 1.35 24.02 15.43
C ASN A 91 1.58 24.83 14.14
N PRO A 92 1.28 26.16 14.13
CA PRO A 92 1.46 27.00 12.96
C PRO A 92 2.89 27.00 12.39
N LYS A 93 3.90 26.84 13.25
CA LYS A 93 5.32 26.78 12.82
C LYS A 93 5.65 25.49 12.08
N SER A 94 4.91 24.41 12.34
CA SER A 94 5.07 23.14 11.63
C SER A 94 4.50 23.21 10.22
N LYS A 95 3.47 24.03 9.99
CA LYS A 95 2.78 24.12 8.71
C LYS A 95 3.72 24.47 7.55
N GLU A 96 4.54 25.51 7.72
CA GLU A 96 5.52 25.91 6.69
C GLU A 96 6.53 24.79 6.40
N LYS A 97 6.97 24.08 7.45
CA LYS A 97 7.91 22.96 7.32
C LYS A 97 7.28 21.79 6.53
N VAL A 98 6.02 21.45 6.83
CA VAL A 98 5.29 20.39 6.14
C VAL A 98 5.05 20.75 4.69
N GLU A 99 4.53 21.95 4.41
CA GLU A 99 4.29 22.41 3.02
C GLU A 99 5.56 22.40 2.18
N HIS A 100 6.69 22.76 2.79
CA HIS A 100 8.00 22.68 2.14
C HIS A 100 8.43 21.22 1.90
N GLY A 101 8.29 20.36 2.90
CA GLY A 101 8.59 18.92 2.78
C GLY A 101 7.74 18.22 1.72
N GLU A 102 6.44 18.51 1.65
CA GLU A 102 5.51 17.96 0.66
C GLU A 102 5.91 18.36 -0.77
N LYS A 103 6.33 19.62 -0.98
CA LYS A 103 6.84 20.07 -2.29
C LYS A 103 8.08 19.30 -2.71
N LEU A 104 9.02 19.08 -1.79
CA LEU A 104 10.24 18.31 -2.08
C LEU A 104 9.92 16.84 -2.40
N ILE A 105 8.96 16.23 -1.70
CA ILE A 105 8.48 14.88 -1.97
C ILE A 105 7.86 14.80 -3.38
N GLU A 106 7.04 15.77 -3.75
CA GLU A 106 6.40 15.83 -5.07
C GLU A 106 7.42 16.04 -6.19
N GLU A 107 8.36 16.97 -6.02
CA GLU A 107 9.48 17.15 -6.95
C GLU A 107 10.30 15.87 -7.12
N TYR A 108 10.51 15.13 -6.04
CA TYR A 108 11.22 13.86 -6.08
C TYR A 108 10.45 12.80 -6.88
N LYS A 109 9.13 12.68 -6.67
CA LYS A 109 8.27 11.74 -7.42
C LYS A 109 8.29 12.00 -8.92
N GLN A 110 8.31 13.28 -9.33
CA GLN A 110 8.28 13.67 -10.74
C GLN A 110 9.60 13.41 -11.50
N LYS A 111 10.74 13.35 -10.80
CA LYS A 111 12.07 13.36 -11.44
C LYS A 111 12.76 11.99 -11.55
N ARG A 112 12.20 10.88 -11.06
CA ARG A 112 12.83 9.55 -11.11
C ARG A 112 12.09 8.53 -11.99
N GLU A 113 12.85 7.88 -12.89
CA GLU A 113 12.47 6.62 -13.55
C GLU A 113 13.14 5.36 -12.93
N THR A 114 14.16 5.49 -12.05
CA THR A 114 15.09 4.36 -11.79
C THR A 114 15.33 3.93 -10.34
N ARG A 115 14.82 4.63 -9.32
CA ARG A 115 14.83 4.13 -7.92
C ARG A 115 13.56 4.56 -7.17
N LYS A 116 12.65 3.59 -7.00
CA LYS A 116 11.39 3.64 -6.26
C LYS A 116 11.66 3.75 -4.75
N ILE A 117 11.97 4.93 -4.24
CA ILE A 117 11.69 5.18 -2.81
C ILE A 117 10.21 5.54 -2.80
N ASN A 118 9.41 4.64 -2.24
CA ASN A 118 8.00 4.92 -2.01
C ASN A 118 7.90 5.61 -0.65
N PHE A 119 7.08 6.66 -0.54
CA PHE A 119 6.81 7.29 0.76
C PHE A 119 5.62 6.55 1.38
N GLU A 120 5.84 5.29 1.74
CA GLU A 120 4.81 4.37 2.18
C GLU A 120 4.98 4.01 3.66
N LEU A 121 3.87 3.57 4.28
CA LEU A 121 3.89 3.09 5.67
C LEU A 121 4.88 1.93 5.84
N ILE A 122 5.04 1.09 4.82
CA ILE A 122 5.91 -0.08 4.86
C ILE A 122 7.36 0.29 5.20
N ASP A 123 7.85 1.42 4.70
CA ASP A 123 9.22 1.88 4.93
C ASP A 123 9.41 2.40 6.37
N ILE A 124 8.39 3.07 6.94
CA ILE A 124 8.37 3.46 8.35
C ILE A 124 8.40 2.22 9.25
N LEU A 125 7.60 1.21 8.92
CA LEU A 125 7.55 -0.06 9.66
C LEU A 125 8.90 -0.80 9.59
N PHE A 126 9.61 -0.75 8.46
CA PHE A 126 10.95 -1.33 8.35
C PHE A 126 11.99 -0.58 9.19
N ASN A 127 11.98 0.76 9.19
CA ASN A 127 12.87 1.54 10.02
C ASN A 127 12.67 1.26 11.52
N LEU A 128 11.41 1.17 11.95
CA LEU A 128 11.05 0.73 13.30
C LEU A 128 11.53 -0.69 13.60
N TYR A 129 11.30 -1.62 12.67
CA TYR A 129 11.74 -3.01 12.81
C TYR A 129 13.26 -3.08 13.03
N GLU A 130 14.04 -2.42 12.18
CA GLU A 130 15.50 -2.40 12.30
C GLU A 130 15.96 -1.77 13.60
N ASN A 131 15.33 -0.67 14.02
CA ASN A 131 15.65 0.00 15.27
C ASN A 131 15.41 -0.92 16.47
N ILE A 132 14.28 -1.62 16.53
CA ILE A 132 13.96 -2.56 17.60
C ILE A 132 14.87 -3.80 17.54
N ALA A 133 15.15 -4.34 16.35
CA ALA A 133 16.01 -5.51 16.18
C ALA A 133 17.45 -5.26 16.67
N ARG A 134 17.93 -4.01 16.59
CA ARG A 134 19.24 -3.58 17.10
C ARG A 134 19.29 -3.37 18.62
N GLN A 135 18.14 -3.38 19.31
CA GLN A 135 18.10 -3.28 20.77
C GLN A 135 18.75 -4.52 21.41
N SER A 136 19.72 -4.28 22.29
CA SER A 136 20.53 -5.32 22.95
C SER A 136 20.02 -5.71 24.34
N ALA A 137 19.06 -4.96 24.89
CA ALA A 137 18.42 -5.21 26.18
C ALA A 137 17.02 -5.82 25.99
N ASP A 138 16.58 -6.65 26.95
CA ASP A 138 15.22 -7.24 27.02
C ASP A 138 14.78 -7.98 25.74
N LEU A 139 15.44 -9.11 25.48
CA LEU A 139 15.25 -9.92 24.27
C LEU A 139 13.81 -10.42 24.11
N GLU A 140 13.12 -10.74 25.21
CA GLU A 140 11.75 -11.24 25.18
C GLU A 140 10.78 -10.15 24.70
N ASN A 141 10.83 -8.97 25.30
CA ASN A 141 10.02 -7.83 24.89
C ASN A 141 10.32 -7.42 23.43
N ARG A 142 11.60 -7.43 23.04
CA ARG A 142 12.00 -7.19 21.65
C ARG A 142 11.31 -8.17 20.70
N ASP A 143 11.37 -9.46 21.00
CA ASP A 143 10.80 -10.50 20.13
C ASP A 143 9.26 -10.36 20.02
N LEU A 144 8.57 -9.96 21.10
CA LEU A 144 7.14 -9.67 21.07
C LEU A 144 6.81 -8.46 20.18
N LYS A 145 7.56 -7.37 20.30
CA LYS A 145 7.38 -6.18 19.45
C LYS A 145 7.60 -6.48 17.97
N LEU A 146 8.62 -7.27 17.66
CA LEU A 146 8.92 -7.67 16.28
C LEU A 146 7.78 -8.53 15.68
N LYS A 147 7.07 -9.35 16.47
CA LYS A 147 5.88 -10.08 15.99
C LYS A 147 4.73 -9.15 15.62
N ILE A 148 4.50 -8.10 16.41
CA ILE A 148 3.45 -7.10 16.14
C ILE A 148 3.78 -6.34 14.85
N LEU A 149 5.04 -5.87 14.70
CA LEU A 149 5.48 -5.23 13.45
C LEU A 149 5.39 -6.15 12.24
N ASP A 150 5.69 -7.44 12.41
CA ASP A 150 5.54 -8.43 11.34
C ASP A 150 4.10 -8.49 10.82
N GLU A 151 3.10 -8.47 11.71
CA GLU A 151 1.70 -8.45 11.29
C GLU A 151 1.33 -7.12 10.60
N TYR A 152 1.82 -5.97 11.04
CA TYR A 152 1.63 -4.69 10.33
C TYR A 152 2.28 -4.69 8.94
N ILE A 153 3.48 -5.22 8.82
CA ILE A 153 4.18 -5.36 7.53
C ILE A 153 3.38 -6.29 6.60
N ARG A 154 2.77 -7.36 7.12
CA ARG A 154 1.89 -8.24 6.33
C ARG A 154 0.61 -7.57 5.86
N ILE A 155 0.06 -6.63 6.65
CA ILE A 155 -1.07 -5.81 6.22
C ILE A 155 -0.60 -4.86 5.11
N ALA A 156 0.50 -4.13 5.31
CA ALA A 156 1.04 -3.17 4.34
C ALA A 156 1.46 -3.80 3.01
N LYS A 157 1.91 -5.07 3.03
CA LYS A 157 2.26 -5.83 1.82
C LYS A 157 1.06 -6.52 1.15
N TYR A 158 -0.14 -6.40 1.70
CA TYR A 158 -1.31 -7.02 1.10
C TYR A 158 -1.59 -6.40 -0.27
N THR A 159 -1.79 -7.26 -1.26
CA THR A 159 -2.16 -6.88 -2.62
C THR A 159 -3.45 -7.58 -3.04
N ASN A 160 -4.18 -6.95 -3.93
CA ASN A 160 -5.45 -7.43 -4.44
C ASN A 160 -5.32 -8.46 -5.60
N ASP A 161 -4.27 -9.30 -5.65
CA ASP A 161 -3.95 -10.17 -6.80
C ASP A 161 -4.07 -11.70 -6.53
N LYS A 162 -4.63 -12.09 -5.38
CA LYS A 162 -4.66 -13.47 -4.83
C LYS A 162 -3.30 -14.13 -4.57
N ASN A 163 -2.17 -13.62 -5.09
CA ASN A 163 -0.93 -14.40 -5.23
C ASN A 163 0.38 -13.71 -4.84
N THR A 164 0.41 -12.46 -4.40
CA THR A 164 1.59 -11.92 -3.71
C THR A 164 1.40 -11.97 -2.20
N TRP A 165 1.51 -13.19 -1.67
CA TRP A 165 2.02 -13.36 -0.31
C TRP A 165 3.48 -12.93 -0.33
N HIS A 166 3.74 -11.67 -0.07
CA HIS A 166 5.03 -11.36 0.50
C HIS A 166 4.93 -11.82 1.94
N SER A 167 5.70 -12.86 2.28
CA SER A 167 5.91 -13.21 3.67
C SER A 167 6.12 -11.93 4.48
N GLY A 168 5.61 -11.90 5.71
CA GLY A 168 6.12 -10.95 6.69
C GLY A 168 7.65 -11.02 6.74
N TYR A 169 8.26 -10.11 7.48
CA TYR A 169 9.68 -10.20 7.83
C TYR A 169 9.98 -11.36 8.80
N HIS A 170 9.35 -12.52 8.64
CA HIS A 170 9.98 -13.76 9.10
C HIS A 170 11.26 -13.92 8.29
N ILE A 171 12.34 -13.37 8.84
CA ILE A 171 13.65 -13.93 8.66
C ILE A 171 13.49 -15.42 8.96
N LEU A 172 13.53 -16.26 7.92
CA LEU A 172 14.07 -17.60 8.06
C LEU A 172 15.33 -17.43 8.93
N PRO A 173 15.46 -18.14 10.07
CA PRO A 173 16.54 -17.94 11.03
C PRO A 173 17.83 -17.62 10.28
N VAL A 174 18.42 -16.47 10.64
CA VAL A 174 19.54 -15.76 10.01
C VAL A 174 20.75 -16.69 9.81
N ASP A 175 20.66 -17.64 8.89
CA ASP A 175 21.73 -18.61 8.61
C ASP A 175 21.90 -18.85 7.10
N GLY A 176 20.89 -18.52 6.28
CA GLY A 176 20.93 -18.73 4.83
C GLY A 176 21.38 -17.50 4.02
N ILE A 177 20.89 -16.31 4.34
CA ILE A 177 21.05 -15.11 3.49
C ILE A 177 22.31 -14.29 3.85
N LEU A 178 22.90 -14.49 5.03
CA LEU A 178 24.20 -13.91 5.39
C LEU A 178 25.42 -14.67 4.82
N LYS A 179 25.24 -15.75 4.04
CA LYS A 179 26.37 -16.45 3.43
C LYS A 179 26.93 -15.75 2.20
N ASP A 180 26.10 -15.02 1.45
CA ASP A 180 26.54 -14.33 0.22
C ASP A 180 26.52 -12.80 0.32
N VAL A 181 26.24 -12.25 1.51
CA VAL A 181 26.58 -10.86 1.80
C VAL A 181 28.10 -10.78 1.86
N ASN A 182 28.66 -10.13 0.84
CA ASN A 182 30.08 -9.80 0.71
C ASN A 182 30.70 -9.50 2.10
N PRO A 183 31.77 -10.21 2.51
CA PRO A 183 32.38 -10.05 3.83
C PRO A 183 32.85 -8.63 4.16
N ARG A 184 32.89 -7.71 3.19
CA ARG A 184 33.06 -6.27 3.43
C ARG A 184 31.91 -5.60 4.21
N HIS A 185 30.70 -6.17 4.22
CA HIS A 185 29.57 -5.67 5.01
C HIS A 185 29.41 -6.38 6.37
N LYS A 186 30.24 -7.40 6.67
CA LYS A 186 30.25 -8.07 7.98
C LYS A 186 31.08 -7.34 9.05
N ASN A 187 31.86 -6.32 8.68
CA ASN A 187 32.80 -5.64 9.57
C ASN A 187 32.66 -4.10 9.61
N TYR A 188 31.51 -3.55 9.22
CA TYR A 188 31.19 -2.13 9.48
C TYR A 188 29.78 -1.99 10.04
N HIS A 189 29.47 -2.71 11.11
CA HIS A 189 28.62 -2.12 12.15
C HIS A 189 29.50 -1.16 12.93
N VAL A 190 29.82 -0.03 12.30
CA VAL A 190 30.13 1.15 13.07
C VAL A 190 28.83 1.43 13.82
N ASP A 191 28.88 1.28 15.13
CA ASP A 191 27.91 1.96 15.97
C ASP A 191 28.03 3.44 15.61
N LEU A 192 27.15 3.93 14.73
CA LEU A 192 27.13 5.33 14.30
C LEU A 192 26.68 6.26 15.44
N THR A 193 26.52 5.72 16.64
CA THR A 193 26.34 6.43 17.91
C THR A 193 27.30 5.86 18.96
N PRO A 194 28.60 6.19 18.91
CA PRO A 194 29.66 5.54 19.71
C PRO A 194 29.55 5.64 21.24
N ASP A 195 28.58 6.40 21.77
CA ASP A 195 28.53 6.82 23.19
C ASP A 195 27.12 6.73 23.82
N ARG A 196 26.27 5.76 23.44
CA ARG A 196 24.99 5.54 24.15
C ARG A 196 25.10 4.36 25.13
N PRO A 197 25.37 4.57 26.43
CA PRO A 197 25.24 3.52 27.43
C PRO A 197 23.83 2.95 27.37
N ASN A 198 23.67 1.63 27.20
CA ASN A 198 22.40 0.88 27.25
C ASN A 198 21.17 1.75 26.96
N PHE A 199 20.96 2.11 25.70
CA PHE A 199 19.83 2.96 25.34
C PHE A 199 18.52 2.19 25.48
N VAL A 200 17.95 2.20 26.68
CA VAL A 200 16.56 1.78 26.95
C VAL A 200 15.66 2.95 26.57
N LEU A 201 15.63 3.35 25.30
CA LEU A 201 14.46 4.05 24.76
C LEU A 201 13.63 3.00 24.05
N GLY A 202 12.55 2.61 24.71
CA GLY A 202 11.61 1.66 24.18
C GLY A 202 10.61 1.29 25.26
N ILE A 203 9.39 0.97 24.85
CA ILE A 203 8.33 0.63 25.80
C ILE A 203 8.59 -0.76 26.34
N THR A 204 8.84 -0.86 27.64
CA THR A 204 9.10 -2.15 28.29
C THR A 204 7.79 -2.88 28.60
N ASN A 205 7.90 -4.20 28.66
CA ASN A 205 6.82 -5.19 28.75
C ASN A 205 5.53 -4.69 29.42
N ASN A 206 4.41 -4.80 28.69
CA ASN A 206 3.08 -4.46 29.17
C ASN A 206 2.06 -5.49 28.63
N ASN A 207 0.91 -5.60 29.30
CA ASN A 207 -0.12 -6.61 28.95
C ASN A 207 -0.59 -6.46 27.49
N LEU A 208 -0.62 -5.22 26.96
CA LEU A 208 -0.96 -4.97 25.58
C LEU A 208 0.00 -5.66 24.60
N ILE A 209 1.32 -5.53 24.77
CA ILE A 209 2.31 -6.14 23.87
C ILE A 209 2.16 -7.66 23.88
N GLU A 210 2.02 -8.26 25.06
CA GLU A 210 1.85 -9.70 25.19
C GLU A 210 0.59 -10.20 24.47
N GLU A 211 -0.55 -9.54 24.65
CA GLU A 211 -1.81 -9.92 24.01
C GLU A 211 -1.82 -9.64 22.50
N THR A 212 -1.30 -8.49 22.09
CA THR A 212 -1.22 -8.05 20.69
C THR A 212 -0.30 -8.97 19.87
N SER A 213 0.81 -9.42 20.45
CA SER A 213 1.76 -10.32 19.79
C SER A 213 1.19 -11.70 19.43
N LYS A 214 0.03 -12.07 20.02
CA LYS A 214 -0.68 -13.33 19.77
C LYS A 214 -1.72 -13.19 18.66
N ILE A 215 -2.03 -11.97 18.22
CA ILE A 215 -3.05 -11.69 17.20
C ILE A 215 -2.47 -11.94 15.81
N SER A 216 -3.23 -12.61 14.96
CA SER A 216 -2.93 -12.73 13.53
C SER A 216 -4.13 -12.32 12.70
N PHE A 217 -3.88 -11.55 11.65
CA PHE A 217 -4.93 -11.09 10.76
C PHE A 217 -5.20 -12.11 9.66
N SER A 218 -6.46 -12.53 9.53
CA SER A 218 -6.89 -13.42 8.44
C SER A 218 -6.80 -12.71 7.08
N LYS A 219 -6.88 -13.48 5.99
CA LYS A 219 -6.93 -12.91 4.64
C LYS A 219 -8.09 -11.92 4.48
N ARG A 220 -9.23 -12.25 5.07
CA ARG A 220 -10.44 -11.42 5.05
C ARG A 220 -10.20 -10.10 5.77
N ASP A 221 -9.56 -10.14 6.95
CA ASP A 221 -9.29 -8.90 7.69
C ASP A 221 -8.36 -7.97 6.91
N LYS A 222 -7.29 -8.52 6.33
CA LYS A 222 -6.32 -7.75 5.52
C LYS A 222 -6.96 -7.14 4.28
N SER A 223 -7.82 -7.89 3.60
CA SER A 223 -8.62 -7.40 2.47
C SER A 223 -9.51 -6.23 2.88
N ILE A 224 -10.22 -6.33 4.00
CA ILE A 224 -11.07 -5.25 4.51
C ILE A 224 -10.24 -3.98 4.78
N ILE A 225 -9.08 -4.12 5.43
CA ILE A 225 -8.19 -2.98 5.71
C ILE A 225 -7.64 -2.37 4.42
N TYR A 226 -7.21 -3.20 3.46
CA TYR A 226 -6.70 -2.72 2.16
C TYR A 226 -7.76 -1.92 1.39
N HIS A 227 -8.98 -2.45 1.28
CA HIS A 227 -10.07 -1.80 0.54
C HIS A 227 -10.63 -0.56 1.25
N TYR A 228 -10.27 -0.32 2.51
CA TYR A 228 -10.57 0.94 3.18
C TYR A 228 -9.75 2.11 2.60
N TYR A 229 -8.55 1.84 2.08
CA TYR A 229 -7.62 2.85 1.55
C TYR A 229 -7.40 2.78 0.03
N ASN A 230 -7.91 1.74 -0.61
CA ASN A 230 -7.71 1.50 -2.04
C ASN A 230 -9.08 1.24 -2.67
N ASP A 231 -9.51 2.12 -3.57
CA ASP A 231 -10.75 2.03 -4.36
C ASP A 231 -10.68 0.94 -5.43
N GLU A 232 -10.42 -0.28 -4.99
CA GLU A 232 -10.32 -1.46 -5.82
C GLU A 232 -11.41 -2.47 -5.49
N ILE A 233 -11.91 -3.14 -6.52
CA ILE A 233 -12.84 -4.27 -6.37
C ILE A 233 -12.07 -5.47 -5.82
N PRO A 234 -12.55 -6.16 -4.75
CA PRO A 234 -11.88 -7.35 -4.22
C PRO A 234 -11.66 -8.42 -5.28
N TYR A 235 -10.48 -9.03 -5.30
CA TYR A 235 -10.06 -10.00 -6.32
C TYR A 235 -11.07 -11.14 -6.50
N ASP A 236 -11.62 -11.63 -5.40
CA ASP A 236 -12.54 -12.75 -5.36
C ASP A 236 -13.99 -12.36 -5.60
N THR A 237 -14.24 -11.13 -6.09
CA THR A 237 -15.54 -10.73 -6.61
C THR A 237 -15.73 -11.32 -8.01
N PHE A 238 -16.68 -12.25 -8.12
CA PHE A 238 -17.03 -12.93 -9.37
C PHE A 238 -18.47 -12.63 -9.76
N ILE A 239 -18.69 -12.48 -11.06
CA ILE A 239 -20.01 -12.33 -11.65
C ILE A 239 -20.28 -13.43 -12.67
N LYS A 240 -21.53 -13.89 -12.74
CA LYS A 240 -21.91 -14.95 -13.68
C LYS A 240 -22.23 -14.38 -15.07
N CYS A 241 -21.54 -14.87 -16.08
CA CYS A 241 -21.77 -14.49 -17.47
C CYS A 241 -23.11 -15.04 -17.98
N GLY A 242 -24.13 -14.20 -18.08
CA GLY A 242 -25.41 -14.57 -18.70
C GLY A 242 -26.65 -14.52 -17.82
N VAL A 243 -26.58 -13.80 -16.70
CA VAL A 243 -27.78 -13.31 -16.00
C VAL A 243 -28.50 -12.32 -16.91
N SER A 244 -29.80 -12.52 -17.12
CA SER A 244 -30.65 -11.76 -18.04
C SER A 244 -30.73 -10.29 -17.63
N TRP A 245 -30.67 -9.41 -18.63
CA TRP A 245 -30.75 -7.96 -18.45
C TRP A 245 -32.22 -7.52 -18.43
N ASN A 246 -32.60 -6.69 -17.46
CA ASN A 246 -33.75 -5.79 -17.58
C ASN A 246 -33.22 -4.42 -18.01
N LEU A 247 -32.67 -4.32 -19.21
CA LEU A 247 -32.19 -3.08 -19.82
C LEU A 247 -32.84 -2.94 -21.20
N GLU A 248 -33.06 -1.70 -21.65
CA GLU A 248 -33.57 -1.40 -22.99
C GLU A 248 -32.58 -1.77 -24.12
N MET A 249 -31.35 -2.17 -23.79
CA MET A 249 -30.34 -2.60 -24.76
C MET A 249 -30.30 -4.11 -24.92
N ASP A 250 -30.59 -4.58 -26.13
CA ASP A 250 -30.42 -5.99 -26.49
C ASP A 250 -28.93 -6.38 -26.52
N ARG A 251 -28.63 -7.59 -26.03
CA ARG A 251 -27.32 -8.23 -26.22
C ARG A 251 -27.00 -8.29 -27.73
N PRO A 252 -25.72 -8.16 -28.15
CA PRO A 252 -25.35 -8.37 -29.55
C PRO A 252 -25.96 -9.65 -30.11
N ALA A 253 -26.65 -9.55 -31.25
CA ALA A 253 -27.46 -10.62 -31.83
C ALA A 253 -26.64 -11.89 -32.12
N ASN A 254 -25.34 -11.75 -32.36
CA ASN A 254 -24.48 -12.87 -32.72
C ASN A 254 -23.82 -13.57 -31.53
N MET A 255 -24.20 -13.21 -30.32
CA MET A 255 -23.44 -13.56 -29.14
C MET A 255 -24.21 -14.41 -28.13
N SER A 256 -23.57 -15.47 -27.64
CA SER A 256 -24.07 -16.33 -26.58
C SER A 256 -23.24 -16.19 -25.30
N SER A 257 -23.92 -16.21 -24.14
CA SER A 257 -23.26 -16.24 -22.83
C SER A 257 -22.65 -17.60 -22.55
N CYS A 258 -21.49 -17.64 -21.91
CA CYS A 258 -20.86 -18.90 -21.50
C CYS A 258 -21.31 -19.45 -20.14
N GLN A 259 -22.13 -18.72 -19.36
CA GLN A 259 -22.65 -19.15 -18.05
C GLN A 259 -21.59 -19.41 -16.97
N ASN A 260 -20.33 -19.06 -17.26
CA ASN A 260 -19.21 -19.18 -16.33
C ASN A 260 -19.16 -17.99 -15.37
N ASN A 261 -18.68 -18.24 -14.16
CA ASN A 261 -18.26 -17.18 -13.24
C ASN A 261 -16.97 -16.56 -13.76
N VAL A 262 -16.96 -15.24 -13.91
CA VAL A 262 -15.80 -14.48 -14.37
C VAL A 262 -15.47 -13.40 -13.36
N ARG A 263 -14.18 -13.10 -13.23
CA ARG A 263 -13.71 -12.05 -12.33
C ARG A 263 -14.08 -10.69 -12.91
N ILE A 264 -14.49 -9.76 -12.04
CA ILE A 264 -14.68 -8.36 -12.43
C ILE A 264 -13.31 -7.73 -12.64
N ASN A 265 -13.10 -7.10 -13.80
CA ASN A 265 -11.89 -6.37 -14.11
C ASN A 265 -12.22 -4.87 -14.20
N PRO A 266 -11.91 -4.06 -13.16
CA PRO A 266 -12.17 -2.62 -13.12
C PRO A 266 -11.78 -1.87 -14.40
N LYS A 267 -10.63 -2.22 -14.98
CA LYS A 267 -10.07 -1.56 -16.18
C LYS A 267 -10.86 -1.85 -17.46
N GLU A 268 -11.71 -2.86 -17.44
CA GLU A 268 -12.59 -3.24 -18.55
C GLU A 268 -14.07 -2.94 -18.26
N ILE A 269 -14.37 -2.18 -17.20
CA ILE A 269 -15.71 -1.68 -16.94
C ILE A 269 -15.92 -0.38 -17.73
N TYR A 270 -17.10 -0.25 -18.32
CA TYR A 270 -17.55 0.92 -19.04
C TYR A 270 -18.93 1.33 -18.54
N ALA A 271 -19.18 2.63 -18.44
CA ALA A 271 -20.51 3.16 -18.21
C ALA A 271 -21.30 3.26 -19.52
N VAL A 272 -22.63 3.15 -19.39
CA VAL A 272 -23.62 3.44 -20.41
C VAL A 272 -24.67 4.33 -19.78
N GLU A 273 -24.90 5.49 -20.36
CA GLU A 273 -25.94 6.42 -19.93
C GLU A 273 -27.34 5.85 -20.24
N ASN A 274 -28.18 5.72 -19.21
CA ASN A 274 -29.60 5.37 -19.34
C ASN A 274 -30.49 6.62 -19.36
N SER A 275 -30.09 7.67 -18.63
CA SER A 275 -30.74 8.99 -18.52
C SER A 275 -29.74 10.03 -18.02
N GLU A 276 -30.09 11.32 -18.02
CA GLU A 276 -29.20 12.46 -17.66
C GLU A 276 -28.34 12.25 -16.38
N ASP A 277 -28.83 11.49 -15.39
CA ASP A 277 -28.09 11.19 -14.15
C ASP A 277 -28.02 9.68 -13.79
N SER A 278 -28.20 8.78 -14.76
CA SER A 278 -28.17 7.33 -14.49
C SER A 278 -27.26 6.59 -15.45
N PHE A 279 -26.30 5.85 -14.87
CA PHE A 279 -25.38 5.02 -15.61
C PHE A 279 -25.56 3.54 -15.25
N SER A 280 -25.29 2.67 -16.22
CA SER A 280 -25.13 1.23 -16.00
C SER A 280 -23.73 0.79 -16.40
N PHE A 281 -23.16 -0.11 -15.60
CA PHE A 281 -21.78 -0.55 -15.76
C PHE A 281 -21.72 -1.91 -16.46
N PHE A 282 -20.82 -2.04 -17.44
CA PHE A 282 -20.67 -3.26 -18.22
C PHE A 282 -19.21 -3.61 -18.44
N MET A 283 -18.93 -4.91 -18.56
CA MET A 283 -17.64 -5.42 -18.97
C MET A 283 -17.77 -6.58 -19.98
N PRO A 284 -16.80 -6.80 -20.88
CA PRO A 284 -16.75 -7.97 -21.73
C PRO A 284 -16.33 -9.20 -20.92
N CYS A 285 -17.03 -10.32 -21.13
CA CYS A 285 -16.66 -11.61 -20.57
C CYS A 285 -15.27 -12.01 -21.10
N PRO A 286 -14.28 -12.31 -20.25
CA PRO A 286 -12.94 -12.68 -20.73
C PRO A 286 -12.94 -13.97 -21.55
N ILE A 287 -13.92 -14.86 -21.33
CA ILE A 287 -14.00 -16.19 -21.97
C ILE A 287 -14.71 -16.11 -23.33
N CYS A 288 -15.92 -15.54 -23.38
CA CYS A 288 -16.75 -15.54 -24.59
C CYS A 288 -16.95 -14.16 -25.22
N LYS A 289 -16.34 -13.13 -24.63
CA LYS A 289 -16.46 -11.70 -25.00
C LYS A 289 -17.84 -11.10 -24.82
N SER A 290 -18.81 -11.85 -24.27
CA SER A 290 -20.16 -11.31 -24.05
C SER A 290 -20.17 -10.21 -23.04
N LEU A 291 -20.89 -9.12 -23.34
CA LEU A 291 -21.13 -8.09 -22.35
C LEU A 291 -21.83 -8.69 -21.12
N ILE A 292 -21.40 -8.25 -19.95
CA ILE A 292 -21.89 -8.60 -18.63
C ILE A 292 -22.18 -7.29 -17.92
N LYS A 293 -23.40 -7.12 -17.41
CA LYS A 293 -23.74 -6.00 -16.52
C LYS A 293 -23.03 -6.24 -15.18
N VAL A 294 -22.32 -5.25 -14.67
CA VAL A 294 -21.73 -5.27 -13.34
C VAL A 294 -22.65 -4.45 -12.42
N ASP A 295 -23.03 -5.02 -11.29
CA ASP A 295 -23.83 -4.30 -10.29
C ASP A 295 -22.99 -3.17 -9.70
N ASP A 296 -23.59 -1.98 -9.60
CA ASP A 296 -22.98 -0.78 -9.03
C ASP A 296 -22.51 -1.00 -7.60
N GLU A 297 -23.27 -1.75 -6.79
CA GLU A 297 -22.89 -2.15 -5.42
C GLU A 297 -21.54 -2.90 -5.34
N LEU A 298 -21.07 -3.50 -6.44
CA LEU A 298 -19.79 -4.22 -6.49
C LEU A 298 -18.60 -3.32 -6.88
N ILE A 299 -18.86 -2.05 -7.23
CA ILE A 299 -17.88 -1.08 -7.68
C ILE A 299 -17.77 0.03 -6.62
N PRO A 300 -16.59 0.29 -6.04
CA PRO A 300 -16.38 1.44 -5.15
C PRO A 300 -16.82 2.77 -5.78
N HIS A 301 -17.36 3.68 -4.97
CA HIS A 301 -17.95 4.93 -5.45
C HIS A 301 -16.97 5.79 -6.26
N GLU A 302 -15.74 5.99 -5.78
CA GLU A 302 -14.72 6.77 -6.50
C GLU A 302 -14.39 6.15 -7.87
N LEU A 303 -14.35 4.82 -7.94
CA LEU A 303 -14.14 4.11 -9.20
C LEU A 303 -15.34 4.24 -10.14
N GLN A 304 -16.58 4.29 -9.61
CA GLN A 304 -17.76 4.59 -10.42
C GLN A 304 -17.66 5.98 -11.05
N GLU A 305 -17.29 7.00 -10.27
CA GLU A 305 -17.07 8.37 -10.76
C GLU A 305 -15.99 8.42 -11.85
N GLU A 306 -14.87 7.73 -11.65
CA GLU A 306 -13.80 7.63 -12.66
C GLU A 306 -14.29 7.00 -13.96
N ILE A 307 -15.04 5.89 -13.88
CA ILE A 307 -15.58 5.19 -15.05
C ILE A 307 -16.59 6.07 -15.80
N VAL A 308 -17.46 6.78 -15.08
CA VAL A 308 -18.44 7.71 -15.65
C VAL A 308 -17.74 8.89 -16.32
N TRP A 309 -16.78 9.52 -15.64
CA TRP A 309 -15.97 10.60 -16.20
C TRP A 309 -15.25 10.18 -17.49
N ASN A 310 -14.67 8.98 -17.51
CA ASN A 310 -14.04 8.42 -18.70
C ASN A 310 -15.05 8.20 -19.85
N HIS A 311 -16.27 7.78 -19.54
CA HIS A 311 -17.34 7.63 -20.54
C HIS A 311 -17.77 8.97 -21.13
N LEU A 312 -17.96 10.00 -20.31
CA LEU A 312 -18.35 11.33 -20.77
C LEU A 312 -17.29 11.95 -21.71
N ASN A 313 -16.01 11.64 -21.49
CA ASN A 313 -14.91 12.09 -22.36
C ASN A 313 -14.72 11.24 -23.63
N ASP A 314 -15.07 9.95 -23.60
CA ASP A 314 -15.05 9.04 -24.76
C ASP A 314 -16.33 8.19 -24.82
N PRO A 315 -17.45 8.76 -25.28
CA PRO A 315 -18.74 8.07 -25.26
C PRO A 315 -18.78 6.87 -26.22
N LYS A 316 -17.91 6.85 -27.24
CA LYS A 316 -17.86 5.79 -28.26
C LYS A 316 -17.19 4.51 -27.78
N LYS A 317 -16.51 4.54 -26.64
CA LYS A 317 -15.78 3.39 -26.08
C LYS A 317 -16.69 2.16 -25.90
N PHE A 318 -17.93 2.37 -25.44
CA PHE A 318 -18.90 1.30 -25.30
C PHE A 318 -19.33 0.72 -26.67
N GLU A 319 -19.69 1.58 -27.63
CA GLU A 319 -20.10 1.15 -28.97
C GLU A 319 -19.02 0.31 -29.66
N LEU A 320 -17.75 0.70 -29.52
CA LEU A 320 -16.61 -0.06 -30.04
C LEU A 320 -16.54 -1.46 -29.42
N LYS A 321 -16.69 -1.56 -28.09
CA LYS A 321 -16.66 -2.84 -27.38
C LYS A 321 -17.87 -3.72 -27.71
N TYR A 322 -19.03 -3.10 -27.90
CA TYR A 322 -20.25 -3.77 -28.35
C TYR A 322 -20.07 -4.37 -29.76
N LEU A 323 -19.50 -3.59 -30.69
CA LEU A 323 -19.19 -4.06 -32.05
C LEU A 323 -18.13 -5.18 -32.07
N GLU A 324 -17.05 -5.04 -31.29
CA GLU A 324 -16.03 -6.09 -31.12
C GLU A 324 -16.65 -7.40 -30.63
N ALA A 325 -17.58 -7.31 -29.67
CA ALA A 325 -18.33 -8.43 -29.13
C ALA A 325 -19.20 -9.10 -30.20
N ASP A 326 -19.93 -8.34 -31.02
CA ASP A 326 -20.76 -8.89 -32.09
C ASP A 326 -19.92 -9.57 -33.19
N ILE A 327 -18.84 -8.92 -33.64
CA ILE A 327 -17.91 -9.46 -34.63
C ILE A 327 -17.30 -10.78 -34.14
N HIS A 328 -16.93 -10.85 -32.86
CA HIS A 328 -16.43 -12.08 -32.25
C HIS A 328 -17.48 -13.20 -32.29
N GLY A 329 -18.74 -12.89 -31.98
CA GLY A 329 -19.87 -13.81 -32.08
C GLY A 329 -20.08 -14.35 -33.50
N LEU A 330 -20.03 -13.47 -34.50
CA LEU A 330 -20.11 -13.83 -35.92
C LEU A 330 -19.00 -14.79 -36.34
N ARG A 331 -17.74 -14.49 -35.99
CA ARG A 331 -16.58 -15.34 -36.30
C ARG A 331 -16.73 -16.73 -35.68
N LYS A 332 -17.19 -16.80 -34.43
CA LYS A 332 -17.42 -18.08 -33.75
C LYS A 332 -18.49 -18.91 -34.46
N LYS A 333 -19.65 -18.32 -34.76
CA LYS A 333 -20.73 -18.98 -35.51
C LYS A 333 -20.27 -19.47 -36.88
N PHE A 334 -19.46 -18.69 -37.57
CA PHE A 334 -18.88 -19.09 -38.86
C PHE A 334 -17.96 -20.31 -38.67
N ASN A 335 -16.99 -20.25 -37.77
CA ASN A 335 -16.06 -21.35 -37.54
C ASN A 335 -16.74 -22.64 -37.09
N ASP A 336 -17.78 -22.56 -36.26
CA ASP A 336 -18.52 -23.73 -35.78
C ASP A 336 -19.38 -24.37 -36.88
N ARG A 337 -19.76 -23.63 -37.93
CA ARG A 337 -20.49 -24.16 -39.11
C ARG A 337 -19.60 -24.92 -40.10
N TYR A 338 -18.28 -24.67 -40.08
CA TYR A 338 -17.32 -25.23 -41.02
C TYR A 338 -16.28 -26.15 -40.34
N LYS A 339 -16.57 -26.60 -39.12
CA LYS A 339 -15.95 -27.76 -38.46
C LYS A 339 -16.87 -28.96 -38.62
#